data_AF-A0AB72XNI6-F1
#
_entry.id   AF-A0AB72XNI6-F1
#
_cell.length_a   1.000
_cell.length_b   1.000
_cell.length_c   1.000
_cell.angle_alpha   90.00
_cell.angle_beta   90.00
_cell.angle_gamma   90.00
#
_symmetry.space_group_name_H-M   'P 1'
#
loop_
_entity.id
_entity.type
_entity.pdbx_description
1 polymer ?
#
loop_
_entity_poly.entity_id
_entity_poly.type
_entity_poly.pdbx_seq_one_letter_code
_entity_poly.pdbx_strand_id
1 'polypeptide(L)'
;MTYGEAVADVLEFGQSEGEPIGMAPAEWRAFAARASLHAARAKAKELGADPPWDCELAKTPEGYYQIRGGIPYAIAKSLAAAPFADILWMETKTADLADARQFAEAIHAEFPDQMLAYNLSPSFNWDTTGMTDEEMRRFPEELGKMGFVFNFITYGGHQIDGVAAEEFATALRQDGMLALARLQRKMRLVESPYRTPQTLVGGPRSDAALAASSGRTATTKAMGKGSTQHQHLVQTEVPRKLLEEWLAMWSGHYQLKDKLRVQLRPQRAGSEVLELGIHGESDDKLANVIFQPIQDRRGRTILLVRDQNTFGAELRQKRLMTLIHLWLVHRFKAQAVHYVTPTDDNLYQTSKMKSHGIFTEVNQEVGEIIVAEVNHPRIAELLTPDRVALRKLITKEA
;
A
#
# COMPACT_ATOMS: atom_id res chain seq x y z
N MET A 1 -15.65 -8.10 67.00
CA MET A 1 -14.32 -7.96 67.62
C MET A 1 -13.51 -9.21 67.35
N THR A 2 -12.19 -9.11 67.35
CA THR A 2 -11.31 -10.29 67.31
C THR A 2 -11.27 -10.95 68.70
N TYR A 3 -10.81 -12.20 68.79
CA TYR A 3 -10.59 -12.82 70.11
C TYR A 3 -9.53 -12.07 70.93
N GLY A 4 -8.49 -11.54 70.26
CA GLY A 4 -7.47 -10.71 70.89
C GLY A 4 -8.04 -9.45 71.55
N GLU A 5 -8.98 -8.78 70.89
CA GLU A 5 -9.69 -7.62 71.48
C GLU A 5 -10.57 -8.03 72.66
N ALA A 6 -11.35 -9.11 72.54
CA ALA A 6 -12.22 -9.57 73.62
C ALA A 6 -11.44 -9.84 74.92
N VAL A 7 -10.24 -10.43 74.82
CA VAL A 7 -9.36 -10.65 75.98
C VAL A 7 -8.73 -9.33 76.44
N ALA A 8 -8.34 -8.45 75.52
CA ALA A 8 -7.78 -7.14 75.89
C ALA A 8 -8.77 -6.31 76.71
N ASP A 9 -10.06 -6.32 76.34
CA ASP A 9 -11.12 -5.62 77.08
C ASP A 9 -11.25 -6.16 78.51
N VAL A 10 -11.12 -7.47 78.72
CA VAL A 10 -11.13 -8.09 80.06
C VAL A 10 -9.90 -7.68 80.87
N LEU A 11 -8.71 -7.68 80.25
CA LEU A 11 -7.49 -7.27 80.94
C LEU A 11 -7.49 -5.77 81.29
N GLU A 12 -8.02 -4.92 80.42
CA GLU A 12 -8.19 -3.48 80.67
C GLU A 12 -9.24 -3.21 81.76
N PHE A 13 -10.31 -4.00 81.80
CA PHE A 13 -11.29 -3.93 82.89
C PHE A 13 -10.66 -4.34 84.24
N GLY A 14 -9.96 -5.47 84.30
CA GLY A 14 -9.27 -5.89 85.53
C GLY A 14 -8.22 -4.88 86.00
N GLN A 15 -7.47 -4.29 85.07
CA GLN A 15 -6.54 -3.20 85.37
C GLN A 15 -7.26 -1.97 85.95
N SER A 16 -8.44 -1.63 85.43
CA SER A 16 -9.25 -0.49 85.91
C SER A 16 -9.84 -0.74 87.30
N GLU A 17 -10.17 -1.99 87.62
CA GLU A 17 -10.65 -2.42 88.94
C GLU A 17 -9.52 -2.59 89.98
N GLY A 18 -8.26 -2.36 89.58
CA GLY A 18 -7.10 -2.48 90.47
C GLY A 18 -6.68 -3.91 90.78
N GLU A 19 -7.10 -4.88 89.96
CA GLU A 19 -6.65 -6.27 90.05
C GLU A 19 -5.17 -6.39 89.63
N PRO A 20 -4.40 -7.35 90.19
CA PRO A 20 -3.02 -7.56 89.79
C PRO A 20 -2.93 -8.01 88.33
N ILE A 21 -2.26 -7.22 87.49
CA ILE A 21 -2.10 -7.52 86.06
C ILE A 21 -1.07 -8.64 85.83
N GLY A 22 -1.51 -9.74 85.23
CA GLY A 22 -0.60 -10.83 84.80
C GLY A 22 0.22 -10.49 83.55
N MET A 23 -0.29 -9.58 82.70
CA MET A 23 0.34 -9.10 81.47
C MET A 23 -0.28 -7.75 81.10
N ALA A 24 0.51 -6.81 80.58
CA ALA A 24 -0.03 -5.53 80.13
C ALA A 24 -0.90 -5.68 78.86
N PRO A 25 -1.95 -4.87 78.65
CA PRO A 25 -2.81 -4.97 77.46
C PRO A 25 -2.05 -4.83 76.12
N ALA A 26 -0.99 -4.02 76.09
CA ALA A 26 -0.13 -3.87 74.90
C ALA A 26 0.70 -5.13 74.62
N GLU A 27 1.22 -5.77 75.66
CA GLU A 27 1.98 -7.02 75.56
C GLU A 27 1.07 -8.17 75.12
N TRP A 28 -0.16 -8.23 75.63
CA TRP A 28 -1.18 -9.16 75.17
C TRP A 28 -1.50 -8.99 73.68
N ARG A 29 -1.71 -7.75 73.22
CA ARG A 29 -1.99 -7.49 71.79
C ARG A 29 -0.84 -7.96 70.89
N ALA A 30 0.41 -7.73 71.30
CA ALA A 30 1.59 -8.23 70.58
C ALA A 30 1.67 -9.77 70.54
N PHE A 31 1.31 -10.44 71.65
CA PHE A 31 1.21 -11.90 71.69
C PHE A 31 0.08 -12.42 70.78
N ALA A 32 -1.12 -11.85 70.89
CA ALA A 32 -2.31 -12.30 70.17
C ALA A 32 -2.18 -12.12 68.65
N ALA A 33 -1.47 -11.08 68.17
CA ALA A 33 -1.26 -10.82 66.76
C ALA A 33 -0.55 -11.96 65.99
N ARG A 34 0.19 -12.83 66.69
CA ARG A 34 0.94 -13.95 66.11
C ARG A 34 0.52 -15.33 66.65
N ALA A 35 -0.56 -15.40 67.43
CA ALA A 35 -1.00 -16.63 68.08
C ALA A 35 -2.12 -17.31 67.27
N SER A 36 -2.13 -18.66 67.27
CA SER A 36 -3.32 -19.40 66.87
C SER A 36 -4.43 -19.21 67.90
N LEU A 37 -5.70 -19.40 67.51
CA LEU A 37 -6.82 -19.29 68.44
C LEU A 37 -6.67 -20.21 69.67
N HIS A 38 -6.12 -21.41 69.48
CA HIS A 38 -5.83 -22.34 70.57
C HIS A 38 -4.79 -21.77 71.55
N ALA A 39 -3.67 -21.27 71.04
CA ALA A 39 -2.63 -20.69 71.89
C ALA A 39 -3.10 -19.42 72.60
N ALA A 40 -3.89 -18.59 71.91
CA ALA A 40 -4.50 -17.40 72.50
C ALA A 40 -5.42 -17.76 73.67
N ARG A 41 -6.32 -18.75 73.48
CA ARG A 41 -7.21 -19.21 74.56
C ARG A 41 -6.46 -19.79 75.75
N ALA A 42 -5.43 -20.61 75.50
CA ALA A 42 -4.61 -21.18 76.56
C ALA A 42 -3.92 -20.09 77.40
N LYS A 43 -3.30 -19.10 76.73
CA LYS A 43 -2.65 -17.99 77.42
C LYS A 43 -3.63 -17.08 78.15
N ALA A 44 -4.78 -16.78 77.55
CA ALA A 44 -5.81 -15.96 78.19
C ALA A 44 -6.33 -16.63 79.48
N LYS A 45 -6.52 -17.96 79.44
CA LYS A 45 -6.89 -18.76 80.61
C LYS A 45 -5.84 -18.73 81.73
N GLU A 46 -4.54 -18.77 81.40
CA GLU A 46 -3.46 -18.59 82.38
C GLU A 46 -3.51 -17.22 83.06
N LEU A 47 -3.95 -16.19 82.33
CA LEU A 47 -4.14 -14.82 82.84
C LEU A 47 -5.49 -14.63 83.56
N GLY A 48 -6.32 -15.67 83.68
CA GLY A 48 -7.65 -15.57 84.27
C GLY A 48 -8.71 -14.88 83.39
N ALA A 49 -8.42 -14.65 82.11
CA ALA A 49 -9.32 -13.97 81.17
C ALA A 49 -9.91 -14.97 80.16
N ASP A 50 -11.19 -15.36 80.32
CA ASP A 50 -11.90 -16.24 79.39
C ASP A 50 -13.23 -15.62 78.90
N PRO A 51 -13.17 -14.58 78.05
CA PRO A 51 -14.37 -13.93 77.54
C PRO A 51 -15.19 -14.87 76.64
N PRO A 52 -16.53 -14.82 76.69
CA PRO A 52 -17.38 -15.51 75.73
C PRO A 52 -17.07 -15.01 74.31
N TRP A 53 -16.63 -15.91 73.44
CA TRP A 53 -16.33 -15.59 72.05
C TRP A 53 -16.52 -16.83 71.19
N ASP A 54 -17.31 -16.69 70.12
CA ASP A 54 -17.62 -17.77 69.18
C ASP A 54 -17.73 -17.21 67.75
N CYS A 55 -16.79 -17.59 66.89
CA CYS A 55 -16.83 -17.23 65.47
C CYS A 55 -17.80 -18.06 64.64
N GLU A 56 -18.24 -19.23 65.11
CA GLU A 56 -19.19 -20.09 64.39
C GLU A 56 -20.54 -19.41 64.26
N LEU A 57 -20.97 -18.72 65.32
CA LEU A 57 -22.24 -17.98 65.35
C LEU A 57 -22.29 -16.81 64.35
N ALA A 58 -21.13 -16.28 63.96
CA ALA A 58 -21.03 -15.13 63.07
C ALA A 58 -20.87 -15.50 61.58
N LYS A 59 -20.94 -16.79 61.23
CA LYS A 59 -20.80 -17.23 59.83
C LYS A 59 -21.93 -16.68 58.95
N THR A 60 -21.60 -16.45 57.68
CA THR A 60 -22.60 -16.13 56.66
C THR A 60 -23.48 -17.35 56.35
N PRO A 61 -24.64 -17.19 55.69
CA PRO A 61 -25.47 -18.32 55.26
C PRO A 61 -24.72 -19.36 54.40
N GLU A 62 -23.73 -18.91 53.62
CA GLU A 62 -22.87 -19.76 52.79
C GLU A 62 -21.82 -20.53 53.60
N GLY A 63 -21.67 -20.23 54.89
CA GLY A 63 -20.71 -20.85 55.80
C GLY A 63 -19.35 -20.16 55.88
N TYR A 64 -19.19 -18.95 55.34
CA TYR A 64 -17.94 -18.19 55.42
C TYR A 64 -17.79 -17.48 56.78
N TYR A 65 -16.57 -17.43 57.30
CA TYR A 65 -16.26 -16.65 58.50
C TYR A 65 -16.07 -15.17 58.18
N GLN A 66 -16.55 -14.33 59.07
CA GLN A 66 -16.23 -12.89 59.06
C GLN A 66 -14.79 -12.68 59.51
N ILE A 67 -14.05 -11.85 58.77
CA ILE A 67 -12.67 -11.47 59.10
C ILE A 67 -12.53 -9.95 59.15
N ARG A 68 -11.53 -9.47 59.90
CA ARG A 68 -11.16 -8.05 59.89
C ARG A 68 -10.20 -7.81 58.72
N GLY A 69 -10.76 -7.40 57.58
CA GLY A 69 -9.97 -6.89 56.45
C GLY A 69 -9.24 -5.60 56.82
N GLY A 70 -8.15 -5.30 56.12
CA GLY A 70 -7.35 -4.09 56.28
C GLY A 70 -5.86 -4.34 56.04
N ILE A 71 -5.06 -3.27 56.02
CA ILE A 71 -3.61 -3.32 55.78
C ILE A 71 -2.89 -4.29 56.74
N PRO A 72 -3.19 -4.34 58.05
CA PRO A 72 -2.55 -5.31 58.94
C PRO A 72 -2.77 -6.77 58.52
N TYR A 73 -3.97 -7.10 58.01
CA TYR A 73 -4.23 -8.46 57.54
C TYR A 73 -3.54 -8.72 56.20
N ALA A 74 -3.50 -7.74 55.29
CA ALA A 74 -2.76 -7.85 54.04
C ALA A 74 -1.26 -8.11 54.29
N ILE A 75 -0.62 -7.35 55.18
CA ILE A 75 0.77 -7.56 55.61
C ILE A 75 0.96 -8.99 56.11
N ALA A 76 0.11 -9.46 57.02
CA ALA A 76 0.24 -10.81 57.58
C ALA A 76 0.14 -11.91 56.50
N LYS A 77 -0.76 -11.76 55.52
CA LYS A 77 -0.85 -12.73 54.40
C LYS A 77 0.35 -12.63 53.46
N SER A 78 0.79 -11.41 53.17
CA SER A 78 1.91 -11.15 52.28
C SER A 78 3.25 -11.62 52.85
N LEU A 79 3.50 -11.44 54.15
CA LEU A 79 4.67 -12.00 54.83
C LEU A 79 4.71 -13.54 54.74
N ALA A 80 3.56 -14.19 54.90
CA ALA A 80 3.47 -15.64 54.76
C ALA A 80 3.71 -16.11 53.30
N ALA A 81 3.35 -15.28 52.32
CA ALA A 81 3.56 -15.56 50.90
C ALA A 81 4.97 -15.19 50.41
N ALA A 82 5.68 -14.28 51.10
CA ALA A 82 6.97 -13.73 50.68
C ALA A 82 8.04 -14.78 50.32
N PRO A 83 8.20 -15.90 51.05
CA PRO A 83 9.19 -16.93 50.68
C PRO A 83 8.85 -17.72 49.41
N PHE A 84 7.64 -17.53 48.86
CA PHE A 84 7.09 -18.32 47.76
C PHE A 84 6.75 -17.47 46.53
N ALA A 85 6.99 -16.16 46.58
CA ALA A 85 6.65 -15.24 45.51
C ALA A 85 7.79 -14.25 45.28
N ASP A 86 8.08 -13.98 44.01
CA ASP A 86 9.10 -13.01 43.59
C ASP A 86 8.65 -11.56 43.80
N ILE A 87 7.33 -11.31 43.77
CA ILE A 87 6.72 -10.00 43.93
C ILE A 87 5.44 -10.12 44.76
N LEU A 88 5.23 -9.19 45.69
CA LEU A 88 4.01 -9.09 46.48
C LEU A 88 3.15 -7.89 46.05
N TRP A 89 1.84 -8.06 46.08
CA TRP A 89 0.87 -7.01 45.74
C TRP A 89 -0.29 -7.03 46.73
N MET A 90 -0.57 -5.88 47.32
CA MET A 90 -1.79 -5.62 48.08
C MET A 90 -2.80 -4.88 47.21
N GLU A 91 -3.97 -5.47 47.00
CA GLU A 91 -5.09 -4.80 46.32
C GLU A 91 -5.54 -3.58 47.15
N THR A 92 -5.74 -2.44 46.49
CA THR A 92 -6.14 -1.19 47.15
C THR A 92 -7.46 -0.67 46.61
N LYS A 93 -8.21 0.07 47.44
CA LYS A 93 -9.46 0.74 47.04
C LYS A 93 -9.24 2.20 46.64
N THR A 94 -8.15 2.81 47.09
CA THR A 94 -7.82 4.22 46.89
C THR A 94 -6.33 4.36 46.63
N ALA A 95 -5.96 5.32 45.79
CA ALA A 95 -4.57 5.71 45.58
C ALA A 95 -4.08 6.55 46.77
N ASP A 96 -3.45 5.90 47.75
CA ASP A 96 -2.94 6.54 48.97
C ASP A 96 -1.49 6.08 49.24
N LEU A 97 -0.57 7.04 49.31
CA LEU A 97 0.85 6.77 49.54
C LEU A 97 1.15 6.38 51.00
N ALA A 98 0.34 6.80 51.97
CA ALA A 98 0.49 6.37 53.36
C ALA A 98 0.12 4.90 53.53
N ASP A 99 -0.98 4.46 52.90
CA ASP A 99 -1.36 3.03 52.89
C ASP A 99 -0.28 2.17 52.22
N ALA A 100 0.25 2.63 51.08
CA ALA A 100 1.32 1.96 50.37
C ALA A 100 2.62 1.89 51.20
N ARG A 101 2.97 2.97 51.89
CA ARG A 101 4.15 3.04 52.78
C ARG A 101 4.03 2.08 53.94
N GLN A 102 2.87 2.06 54.61
CA GLN A 102 2.62 1.15 55.73
C GLN A 102 2.81 -0.32 55.32
N PHE A 103 2.32 -0.69 54.13
CA PHE A 103 2.51 -2.04 53.60
C PHE A 103 3.99 -2.30 53.26
N ALA A 104 4.63 -1.41 52.51
CA ALA A 104 6.01 -1.59 52.07
C ALA A 104 6.99 -1.70 53.24
N GLU A 105 6.94 -0.77 54.19
CA GLU A 105 7.82 -0.75 55.37
C GLU A 105 7.67 -2.04 56.20
N ALA A 106 6.45 -2.55 56.36
CA ALA A 106 6.20 -3.77 57.12
C ALA A 106 6.70 -5.04 56.40
N ILE A 107 6.62 -5.09 55.07
CA ILE A 107 7.20 -6.20 54.30
C ILE A 107 8.73 -6.13 54.32
N HIS A 108 9.30 -4.95 54.06
CA HIS A 108 10.76 -4.75 54.00
C HIS A 108 11.45 -4.86 55.36
N ALA A 109 10.73 -4.74 56.47
CA ALA A 109 11.25 -5.02 57.80
C ALA A 109 11.67 -6.50 57.96
N GLU A 110 10.95 -7.43 57.33
CA GLU A 110 11.23 -8.89 57.40
C GLU A 110 11.94 -9.40 56.14
N PHE A 111 11.60 -8.84 54.98
CA PHE A 111 12.15 -9.21 53.67
C PHE A 111 12.61 -7.95 52.92
N PRO A 112 13.78 -7.38 53.26
CA PRO A 112 14.22 -6.07 52.75
C PRO A 112 14.40 -6.03 51.22
N ASP A 113 14.68 -7.18 50.60
CA ASP A 113 14.89 -7.30 49.15
C ASP A 113 13.62 -7.72 48.38
N GLN A 114 12.47 -7.85 49.06
CA GLN A 114 11.22 -8.29 48.42
C GLN A 114 10.67 -7.20 47.50
N MET A 115 10.45 -7.55 46.23
CA MET A 115 9.88 -6.64 45.24
C MET A 115 8.37 -6.48 45.46
N LEU A 116 7.86 -5.28 45.24
CA LEU A 116 6.42 -4.99 45.39
C LEU A 116 5.81 -4.55 44.05
N ALA A 117 4.50 -4.76 43.92
CA ALA A 117 3.70 -4.24 42.81
C ALA A 117 2.45 -3.49 43.31
N TYR A 118 2.01 -2.50 42.54
CA TYR A 118 0.89 -1.64 42.89
C TYR A 118 -0.07 -1.46 41.71
N ASN A 119 -1.38 -1.63 41.96
CA ASN A 119 -2.41 -1.39 40.96
C ASN A 119 -2.94 0.05 41.03
N LEU A 120 -2.94 0.72 39.88
CA LEU A 120 -3.51 2.06 39.70
C LEU A 120 -4.89 1.90 39.06
N SER A 121 -5.91 1.55 39.85
CA SER A 121 -7.23 1.21 39.31
C SER A 121 -7.85 2.36 38.50
N PRO A 122 -8.35 2.12 37.28
CA PRO A 122 -9.07 3.13 36.49
C PRO A 122 -10.39 3.58 37.11
N SER A 123 -10.95 2.83 38.06
CA SER A 123 -12.17 3.23 38.78
C SER A 123 -11.91 4.20 39.93
N PHE A 124 -10.65 4.49 40.27
CA PHE A 124 -10.34 5.54 41.23
C PHE A 124 -10.62 6.89 40.61
N ASN A 125 -11.44 7.69 41.29
CA ASN A 125 -11.65 9.06 40.87
C ASN A 125 -10.52 9.94 41.44
N TRP A 126 -9.44 10.05 40.66
CA TRP A 126 -8.23 10.81 40.99
C TRP A 126 -8.54 12.27 41.32
N ASP A 127 -9.43 12.93 40.58
CA ASP A 127 -9.78 14.34 40.81
C ASP A 127 -10.47 14.58 42.16
N THR A 128 -11.15 13.58 42.71
CA THR A 128 -11.83 13.68 44.02
C THR A 128 -10.93 13.35 45.21
N THR A 129 -9.68 12.95 44.99
CA THR A 129 -8.73 12.66 46.06
C THR A 129 -8.25 13.92 46.79
N GLY A 130 -8.38 15.09 46.17
CA GLY A 130 -7.79 16.34 46.65
C GLY A 130 -6.31 16.49 46.34
N MET A 131 -5.69 15.53 45.63
CA MET A 131 -4.33 15.67 45.12
C MET A 131 -4.26 16.81 44.10
N THR A 132 -3.17 17.56 44.16
CA THR A 132 -2.75 18.48 43.12
C THR A 132 -2.25 17.71 41.90
N ASP A 133 -2.28 18.34 40.72
CA ASP A 133 -1.70 17.76 39.52
C ASP A 133 -0.23 17.32 39.70
N GLU A 134 0.55 18.05 40.51
CA GLU A 134 1.95 17.70 40.76
C GLU A 134 2.09 16.43 41.62
N GLU A 135 1.21 16.24 42.59
CA GLU A 135 1.15 15.01 43.38
C GLU A 135 0.76 13.82 42.49
N MET A 136 -0.20 14.00 41.58
CA MET A 136 -0.56 12.95 40.61
C MET A 136 0.62 12.59 39.69
N ARG A 137 1.39 13.58 39.22
CA ARG A 137 2.59 13.36 38.40
C ARG A 137 3.68 12.59 39.16
N ARG A 138 3.89 12.90 40.45
CA ARG A 138 4.92 12.27 41.29
C ARG A 138 4.50 10.93 41.88
N PHE A 139 3.21 10.61 41.94
CA PHE A 139 2.70 9.39 42.55
C PHE A 139 3.42 8.11 42.10
N PRO A 140 3.68 7.87 40.79
CA PRO A 140 4.42 6.68 40.35
C PRO A 140 5.89 6.67 40.82
N GLU A 141 6.54 7.83 40.92
CA GLU A 141 7.91 7.95 41.42
C GLU A 141 7.98 7.65 42.92
N GLU A 142 7.01 8.18 43.69
CA GLU A 142 6.92 7.93 45.14
C GLU A 142 6.67 6.45 45.45
N LEU A 143 5.84 5.75 44.66
CA LEU A 143 5.73 4.29 44.74
C LEU A 143 7.08 3.60 44.49
N GLY A 144 7.82 4.01 43.46
CA GLY A 144 9.13 3.44 43.15
C GLY A 144 10.13 3.58 44.31
N LYS A 145 10.12 4.72 45.03
CA LYS A 145 10.98 4.95 46.22
C LYS A 145 10.70 3.97 47.36
N MET A 146 9.50 3.39 47.40
CA MET A 146 9.07 2.40 48.41
C MET A 146 9.24 0.95 47.94
N GLY A 147 9.94 0.70 46.82
CA GLY A 147 10.19 -0.65 46.30
C GLY A 147 9.04 -1.26 45.49
N PHE A 148 8.04 -0.47 45.10
CA PHE A 148 7.03 -0.89 44.12
C PHE A 148 7.58 -0.78 42.69
N VAL A 149 8.14 -1.90 42.20
CA VAL A 149 8.91 -1.97 40.95
C VAL A 149 8.04 -2.20 39.71
N PHE A 150 6.81 -2.69 39.88
CA PHE A 150 5.86 -2.91 38.79
C PHE A 150 4.49 -2.31 39.14
N ASN A 151 4.17 -1.18 38.50
CA ASN A 151 2.97 -0.41 38.77
C ASN A 151 2.13 -0.32 37.50
N PHE A 152 0.84 -0.62 37.59
CA PHE A 152 0.02 -0.83 36.39
C PHE A 152 -1.40 -0.31 36.52
N ILE A 153 -1.89 0.28 35.43
CA ILE A 153 -3.30 0.65 35.26
C ILE A 153 -4.02 -0.56 34.63
N THR A 154 -4.71 -1.33 35.46
CA THR A 154 -5.25 -2.68 35.14
C THR A 154 -5.95 -2.77 33.79
N TYR A 155 -7.04 -2.03 33.60
CA TYR A 155 -7.83 -2.01 32.35
C TYR A 155 -7.79 -0.64 31.66
N GLY A 156 -6.65 0.08 31.75
CA GLY A 156 -6.48 1.38 31.10
C GLY A 156 -6.70 1.33 29.58
N GLY A 157 -6.31 0.23 28.92
CA GLY A 157 -6.56 -0.02 27.51
C GLY A 157 -8.04 -0.02 27.13
N HIS A 158 -8.90 -0.62 27.96
CA HIS A 158 -10.35 -0.64 27.75
C HIS A 158 -10.94 0.78 27.86
N GLN A 159 -10.47 1.58 28.82
CA GLN A 159 -10.95 2.96 28.99
C GLN A 159 -10.64 3.83 27.76
N ILE A 160 -9.40 3.76 27.24
CA ILE A 160 -9.01 4.58 26.07
C ILE A 160 -9.68 4.10 24.77
N ASP A 161 -9.98 2.81 24.65
CA ASP A 161 -10.71 2.25 23.49
C ASP A 161 -12.14 2.80 23.43
N GLY A 162 -12.85 2.75 24.56
CA GLY A 162 -14.21 3.30 24.67
C GLY A 162 -14.28 4.78 24.30
N VAL A 163 -13.43 5.61 24.92
CA VAL A 163 -13.39 7.06 24.63
C VAL A 163 -13.05 7.32 23.16
N ALA A 164 -12.05 6.64 22.59
CA ALA A 164 -11.67 6.83 21.20
C ALA A 164 -12.80 6.47 20.22
N ALA A 165 -13.53 5.39 20.50
CA ALA A 165 -14.67 4.96 19.69
C ALA A 165 -15.85 5.94 19.81
N GLU A 166 -16.19 6.38 21.02
CA GLU A 166 -17.26 7.35 21.29
C GLU A 166 -16.99 8.68 20.56
N GLU A 167 -15.78 9.23 20.70
CA GLU A 167 -15.37 10.47 20.01
C GLU A 167 -15.45 10.32 18.48
N PHE A 168 -14.88 9.23 17.94
CA PHE A 168 -14.80 9.06 16.49
C PHE A 168 -16.16 8.78 15.85
N ALA A 169 -16.98 7.92 16.46
CA ALA A 169 -18.34 7.64 15.98
C ALA A 169 -19.21 8.91 16.01
N THR A 170 -19.11 9.69 17.08
CA THR A 170 -19.82 10.98 17.22
C THR A 170 -19.39 11.98 16.14
N ALA A 171 -18.08 12.18 15.97
CA ALA A 171 -17.54 13.09 14.97
C ALA A 171 -17.89 12.64 13.54
N LEU A 172 -17.87 11.33 13.25
CA LEU A 172 -18.26 10.81 11.95
C LEU A 172 -19.74 11.08 11.64
N ARG A 173 -20.63 10.95 12.63
CA ARG A 173 -22.05 11.27 12.47
C ARG A 173 -22.31 12.77 12.25
N GLN A 174 -21.54 13.63 12.90
CA GLN A 174 -21.73 15.10 12.84
C GLN A 174 -21.04 15.73 11.62
N ASP A 175 -19.82 15.29 11.30
CA ASP A 175 -18.92 15.97 10.34
C ASP A 175 -18.51 15.09 9.14
N GLY A 176 -19.01 13.85 9.05
CA GLY A 176 -18.69 12.93 7.95
C GLY A 176 -17.18 12.72 7.80
N MET A 177 -16.68 12.76 6.55
CA MET A 177 -15.27 12.47 6.25
C MET A 177 -14.28 13.51 6.80
N LEU A 178 -14.75 14.68 7.25
CA LEU A 178 -13.88 15.63 7.97
C LEU A 178 -13.34 15.02 9.27
N ALA A 179 -14.09 14.10 9.91
CA ALA A 179 -13.64 13.34 11.07
C ALA A 179 -12.36 12.52 10.75
N LEU A 180 -12.35 11.77 9.65
CA LEU A 180 -11.16 11.04 9.21
C LEU A 180 -10.01 11.98 8.84
N ALA A 181 -10.29 13.08 8.16
CA ALA A 181 -9.26 14.07 7.81
C ALA A 181 -8.61 14.69 9.06
N ARG A 182 -9.39 15.00 10.11
CA ARG A 182 -8.87 15.46 11.41
C ARG A 182 -8.01 14.39 12.10
N LEU A 183 -8.46 13.13 12.11
CA LEU A 183 -7.66 12.02 12.62
C LEU A 183 -6.31 11.90 11.89
N GLN A 184 -6.32 11.95 10.56
CA GLN A 184 -5.10 11.92 9.75
C GLN A 184 -4.19 13.13 9.99
N ARG A 185 -4.74 14.33 10.24
CA ARG A 185 -3.96 15.51 10.64
C ARG A 185 -3.27 15.29 11.99
N LYS A 186 -3.98 14.73 12.99
CA LYS A 186 -3.40 14.38 14.29
C LYS A 186 -2.26 13.38 14.13
N MET A 187 -2.46 12.33 13.33
CA MET A 187 -1.41 11.35 13.01
C MET A 187 -0.17 12.02 12.39
N ARG A 188 -0.35 12.93 11.42
CA ARG A 188 0.74 13.73 10.81
C ARG A 188 1.47 14.61 11.82
N LEU A 189 0.74 15.25 12.73
CA LEU A 189 1.29 16.20 13.70
C LEU A 189 2.22 15.52 14.73
N VAL A 190 1.81 14.38 15.29
CA VAL A 190 2.60 13.64 16.29
C VAL A 190 3.53 12.58 15.70
N GLU A 191 3.65 12.60 14.38
CA GLU A 191 4.45 11.64 13.63
C GLU A 191 4.13 10.15 13.88
N SER A 192 2.86 9.84 14.11
CA SER A 192 2.42 8.47 14.41
C SER A 192 2.76 7.47 13.29
N PRO A 193 3.19 6.24 13.59
CA PRO A 193 3.44 5.22 12.56
C PRO A 193 2.14 4.79 11.84
N TYR A 194 0.97 5.03 12.44
CA TYR A 194 -0.35 4.78 11.81
C TYR A 194 -0.61 5.62 10.55
N ARG A 195 0.20 6.65 10.26
CA ARG A 195 0.15 7.41 8.99
C ARG A 195 0.41 6.52 7.77
N THR A 196 1.20 5.47 7.94
CA THR A 196 1.60 4.54 6.87
C THR A 196 1.18 3.13 7.27
N PRO A 197 -0.14 2.85 7.34
CA PRO A 197 -0.65 1.62 7.97
C PRO A 197 -0.11 0.35 7.30
N GLN A 198 0.12 0.36 5.98
CA GLN A 198 0.76 -0.76 5.27
C GLN A 198 2.20 -1.03 5.74
N THR A 199 2.96 0.01 6.09
CA THR A 199 4.31 -0.13 6.65
C THR A 199 4.25 -0.57 8.12
N LEU A 200 3.35 0.02 8.92
CA LEU A 200 3.14 -0.33 10.32
C LEU A 200 2.90 -1.84 10.50
N VAL A 201 2.07 -2.45 9.66
CA VAL A 201 1.78 -3.89 9.72
C VAL A 201 2.85 -4.78 9.08
N GLY A 202 4.00 -4.21 8.71
CA GLY A 202 5.15 -4.94 8.19
C GLY A 202 5.13 -5.24 6.69
N GLY A 203 4.38 -4.48 5.90
CA GLY A 203 4.33 -4.61 4.43
C GLY A 203 5.71 -4.76 3.75
N PRO A 204 6.72 -3.92 4.07
CA PRO A 204 8.05 -4.07 3.49
C PRO A 204 8.71 -5.43 3.77
N ARG A 205 8.50 -6.01 4.95
CA ARG A 205 9.02 -7.35 5.28
C ARG A 205 8.29 -8.45 4.50
N SER A 206 6.98 -8.30 4.30
CA SER A 206 6.18 -9.23 3.49
C SER A 206 6.54 -9.16 2.00
N ASP A 207 6.84 -7.98 1.46
CA ASP A 207 7.34 -7.82 0.08
C ASP A 207 8.75 -8.43 -0.09
N ALA A 208 9.64 -8.23 0.91
CA ALA A 208 10.93 -8.92 0.93
C ALA A 208 10.77 -10.46 0.99
N ALA A 209 9.78 -10.96 1.74
CA ALA A 209 9.44 -12.38 1.76
C ALA A 209 8.91 -12.86 0.40
N LEU A 210 8.08 -12.09 -0.30
CA LEU A 210 7.63 -12.40 -1.67
C LEU A 210 8.81 -12.49 -2.65
N ALA A 211 9.74 -11.54 -2.55
CA ALA A 211 10.95 -11.54 -3.37
C ALA A 211 11.82 -12.78 -3.10
N ALA A 212 11.99 -13.18 -1.84
CA ALA A 212 12.72 -14.39 -1.48
C ALA A 212 12.00 -15.66 -1.98
N SER A 213 10.71 -15.81 -1.69
CA SER A 213 9.91 -16.99 -2.03
C SER A 213 9.81 -17.23 -3.54
N SER A 214 9.73 -16.16 -4.33
CA SER A 214 9.64 -16.27 -5.79
C SER A 214 10.98 -16.30 -6.51
N GLY A 215 12.11 -16.19 -5.79
CA GLY A 215 13.40 -15.94 -6.44
C GLY A 215 13.37 -14.67 -7.30
N ARG A 216 12.59 -13.66 -6.88
CA ARG A 216 12.33 -12.38 -7.57
C ARG A 216 11.61 -12.52 -8.93
N THR A 217 10.91 -13.62 -9.18
CA THR A 217 10.15 -13.83 -10.43
C THR A 217 8.69 -13.36 -10.37
N ALA A 218 8.17 -13.04 -9.18
CA ALA A 218 6.84 -12.47 -9.03
C ALA A 218 6.77 -11.07 -9.67
N THR A 219 5.88 -10.88 -10.65
CA THR A 219 5.73 -9.61 -11.36
C THR A 219 5.07 -8.55 -10.46
N THR A 220 5.83 -7.54 -10.05
CA THR A 220 5.35 -6.40 -9.24
C THR A 220 5.29 -5.08 -10.01
N LYS A 221 5.77 -5.06 -11.26
CA LYS A 221 5.76 -3.89 -12.13
C LYS A 221 4.68 -4.03 -13.19
N ALA A 222 3.83 -3.02 -13.33
CA ALA A 222 2.88 -2.92 -14.44
C ALA A 222 3.61 -2.56 -15.76
N MET A 223 3.08 -3.02 -16.89
CA MET A 223 3.52 -2.59 -18.23
C MET A 223 2.53 -1.58 -18.83
N GLY A 224 3.07 -0.56 -19.52
CA GLY A 224 2.30 0.49 -20.21
C GLY A 224 2.69 1.90 -19.77
N LYS A 225 3.11 2.76 -20.72
CA LYS A 225 3.33 4.19 -20.50
C LYS A 225 1.99 4.90 -20.76
N GLY A 226 1.20 5.20 -19.71
CA GLY A 226 -0.06 5.93 -19.85
C GLY A 226 -1.03 5.33 -20.89
N SER A 227 -1.27 4.01 -20.79
CA SER A 227 -2.04 3.15 -21.70
C SER A 227 -3.16 3.87 -22.48
N THR A 228 -2.86 4.30 -23.72
CA THR A 228 -3.75 4.34 -24.92
C THR A 228 -3.16 5.14 -26.11
N GLN A 229 -2.14 5.99 -25.95
CA GLN A 229 -1.80 6.98 -27.01
C GLN A 229 -0.85 6.54 -28.14
N HIS A 230 -0.21 5.36 -28.11
CA HIS A 230 0.74 4.95 -29.16
C HIS A 230 0.59 3.49 -29.64
N GLN A 231 -0.65 3.01 -29.76
CA GLN A 231 -0.94 1.70 -30.36
C GLN A 231 -1.62 1.85 -31.73
N HIS A 232 -1.03 2.64 -32.63
CA HIS A 232 -1.39 2.46 -34.04
C HIS A 232 -0.67 1.22 -34.55
N LEU A 233 -1.43 0.31 -35.15
CA LEU A 233 -0.84 -0.81 -35.89
C LEU A 233 -0.06 -0.22 -37.07
N VAL A 234 1.08 -0.83 -37.43
CA VAL A 234 1.90 -0.40 -38.60
C VAL A 234 1.06 -0.27 -39.89
N GLN A 235 -0.03 -1.04 -40.01
CA GLN A 235 -0.95 -0.99 -41.14
C GLN A 235 -1.81 0.30 -41.22
N THR A 236 -1.93 1.07 -40.14
CA THR A 236 -2.71 2.33 -40.10
C THR A 236 -1.83 3.58 -40.10
N GLU A 237 -0.50 3.44 -40.10
CA GLU A 237 0.44 4.57 -40.05
C GLU A 237 0.56 5.35 -41.37
N VAL A 238 0.16 4.74 -42.50
CA VAL A 238 0.39 5.31 -43.84
C VAL A 238 -0.92 5.73 -44.50
N PRO A 239 -1.38 6.98 -44.31
CA PRO A 239 -2.61 7.46 -44.92
C PRO A 239 -2.39 7.92 -46.36
N ARG A 240 -3.48 8.00 -47.15
CA ARG A 240 -3.46 8.55 -48.52
C ARG A 240 -2.97 9.99 -48.57
N LYS A 241 -3.29 10.80 -47.55
CA LYS A 241 -2.83 12.20 -47.43
C LYS A 241 -1.31 12.35 -47.50
N LEU A 242 -0.55 11.32 -47.11
CA LEU A 242 0.91 11.37 -47.20
C LEU A 242 1.38 11.50 -48.66
N LEU A 243 0.76 10.74 -49.58
CA LEU A 243 1.06 10.87 -51.01
C LEU A 243 0.54 12.21 -51.56
N GLU A 244 -0.62 12.69 -51.12
CA GLU A 244 -1.15 14.00 -51.52
C GLU A 244 -0.19 15.14 -51.12
N GLU A 245 0.41 15.08 -49.93
CA GLU A 245 1.42 16.05 -49.51
C GLU A 245 2.69 15.98 -50.37
N TRP A 246 3.14 14.79 -50.76
CA TRP A 246 4.29 14.62 -51.66
C TRP A 246 3.97 15.13 -53.07
N LEU A 247 2.74 14.89 -53.55
CA LEU A 247 2.26 15.39 -54.84
C LEU A 247 2.11 16.91 -54.85
N ALA A 248 1.75 17.54 -53.73
CA ALA A 248 1.75 19.00 -53.61
C ALA A 248 3.17 19.58 -53.76
N MET A 249 4.18 18.94 -53.16
CA MET A 249 5.59 19.33 -53.37
C MET A 249 6.01 19.17 -54.84
N TRP A 250 5.56 18.10 -55.48
CA TRP A 250 5.82 17.81 -56.89
C TRP A 250 5.16 18.81 -57.84
N SER A 251 3.86 19.08 -57.69
CA SER A 251 3.14 20.08 -58.49
C SER A 251 3.70 21.49 -58.29
N GLY A 252 4.10 21.84 -57.06
CA GLY A 252 4.73 23.12 -56.76
C GLY A 252 6.06 23.32 -57.49
N HIS A 253 6.92 22.29 -57.54
CA HIS A 253 8.19 22.36 -58.27
C HIS A 253 7.98 22.49 -59.79
N TYR A 254 7.04 21.71 -60.37
CA TYR A 254 6.77 21.74 -61.82
C TYR A 254 5.77 22.84 -62.25
N GLN A 255 5.36 23.71 -61.33
CA GLN A 255 4.43 24.84 -61.58
C GLN A 255 3.11 24.41 -62.25
N LEU A 256 2.60 23.23 -61.86
CA LEU A 256 1.32 22.70 -62.34
C LEU A 256 0.19 23.30 -61.50
N LYS A 257 -0.81 23.89 -62.16
CA LYS A 257 -1.98 24.52 -61.50
C LYS A 257 -3.13 23.53 -61.36
N ASP A 258 -2.87 22.38 -60.73
CA ASP A 258 -3.89 21.36 -60.48
C ASP A 258 -3.60 20.64 -59.16
N LYS A 259 -4.59 20.64 -58.25
CA LYS A 259 -4.49 19.97 -56.95
C LYS A 259 -4.78 18.48 -57.08
N LEU A 260 -3.72 17.68 -57.03
CA LEU A 260 -3.80 16.23 -57.17
C LEU A 260 -4.37 15.53 -55.92
N ARG A 261 -5.41 14.72 -56.12
CA ARG A 261 -6.08 13.89 -55.10
C ARG A 261 -5.74 12.41 -55.26
N VAL A 262 -5.58 11.69 -54.15
CA VAL A 262 -5.23 10.26 -54.15
C VAL A 262 -6.44 9.40 -53.78
N GLN A 263 -6.79 8.46 -54.65
CA GLN A 263 -7.84 7.48 -54.42
C GLN A 263 -7.26 6.06 -54.44
N LEU A 264 -7.52 5.26 -53.40
CA LEU A 264 -7.18 3.83 -53.35
C LEU A 264 -8.46 3.06 -53.04
N ARG A 265 -8.94 2.26 -53.99
CA ARG A 265 -10.18 1.48 -53.88
C ARG A 265 -10.04 0.14 -54.64
N PRO A 266 -10.90 -0.85 -54.40
CA PRO A 266 -11.04 -1.97 -55.33
C PRO A 266 -11.26 -1.49 -56.77
N GLN A 267 -10.57 -2.09 -57.73
CA GLN A 267 -10.66 -1.73 -59.16
C GLN A 267 -12.08 -1.89 -59.71
N ARG A 268 -12.82 -2.85 -59.16
CA ARG A 268 -14.27 -3.04 -59.35
C ARG A 268 -14.86 -3.64 -58.08
N ALA A 269 -16.19 -3.55 -57.95
CA ALA A 269 -16.90 -4.10 -56.79
C ALA A 269 -16.56 -5.59 -56.57
N GLY A 270 -16.20 -5.95 -55.34
CA GLY A 270 -15.87 -7.33 -54.95
C GLY A 270 -14.50 -7.85 -55.43
N SER A 271 -13.63 -7.00 -55.99
CA SER A 271 -12.30 -7.43 -56.43
C SER A 271 -11.23 -7.22 -55.37
N GLU A 272 -10.35 -8.20 -55.19
CA GLU A 272 -9.09 -8.08 -54.43
C GLU A 272 -8.03 -7.24 -55.15
N VAL A 273 -8.24 -6.97 -56.45
CA VAL A 273 -7.38 -6.07 -57.22
C VAL A 273 -7.74 -4.63 -56.85
N LEU A 274 -6.75 -3.87 -56.42
CA LEU A 274 -6.86 -2.47 -56.06
C LEU A 274 -6.44 -1.57 -57.23
N GLU A 275 -7.01 -0.38 -57.27
CA GLU A 275 -6.57 0.71 -58.11
C GLU A 275 -6.19 1.91 -57.24
N LEU A 276 -4.93 2.35 -57.38
CA LEU A 276 -4.47 3.65 -56.93
C LEU A 276 -4.64 4.62 -58.11
N GLY A 277 -5.52 5.60 -57.97
CA GLY A 277 -5.72 6.67 -58.96
C GLY A 277 -5.26 8.03 -58.42
N ILE A 278 -4.59 8.80 -59.28
CA ILE A 278 -4.32 10.22 -59.09
C ILE A 278 -5.34 11.00 -59.93
N HIS A 279 -6.10 11.87 -59.27
CA HIS A 279 -7.16 12.66 -59.89
C HIS A 279 -6.84 14.15 -59.81
N GLY A 280 -7.18 14.90 -60.86
CA GLY A 280 -7.12 16.37 -60.85
C GLY A 280 -8.36 16.99 -60.20
N GLU A 281 -8.45 18.32 -60.23
CA GLU A 281 -9.60 19.08 -59.70
C GLU A 281 -10.93 18.74 -60.39
N SER A 282 -10.89 18.39 -61.68
CA SER A 282 -12.07 17.96 -62.47
C SER A 282 -12.42 16.48 -62.30
N ASP A 283 -11.81 15.78 -61.34
CA ASP A 283 -11.92 14.33 -61.11
C ASP A 283 -11.40 13.42 -62.24
N ASP A 284 -10.82 14.00 -63.29
CA ASP A 284 -10.14 13.26 -64.35
C ASP A 284 -9.00 12.41 -63.80
N LYS A 285 -8.90 11.16 -64.28
CA LYS A 285 -7.85 10.22 -63.87
C LYS A 285 -6.56 10.52 -64.64
N LEU A 286 -5.58 11.08 -63.93
CA LEU A 286 -4.32 11.57 -64.50
C LEU A 286 -3.20 10.53 -64.49
N ALA A 287 -3.21 9.63 -63.50
CA ALA A 287 -2.31 8.49 -63.41
C ALA A 287 -2.96 7.36 -62.61
N ASN A 288 -2.56 6.11 -62.84
CA ASN A 288 -2.99 5.00 -62.00
C ASN A 288 -1.95 3.88 -61.84
N VAL A 289 -2.17 3.04 -60.83
CA VAL A 289 -1.56 1.72 -60.68
C VAL A 289 -2.65 0.74 -60.28
N ILE A 290 -2.87 -0.28 -61.09
CA ILE A 290 -3.78 -1.39 -60.81
C ILE A 290 -2.92 -2.55 -60.31
N PHE A 291 -3.13 -2.97 -59.06
CA PHE A 291 -2.28 -3.96 -58.41
C PHE A 291 -3.04 -4.79 -57.39
N GLN A 292 -2.50 -5.96 -57.05
CA GLN A 292 -3.00 -6.78 -55.96
C GLN A 292 -1.86 -7.06 -54.97
N PRO A 293 -1.99 -6.69 -53.68
CA PRO A 293 -1.06 -7.13 -52.66
C PRO A 293 -1.30 -8.62 -52.36
N ILE A 294 -0.25 -9.42 -52.42
CA ILE A 294 -0.27 -10.84 -52.05
C ILE A 294 0.83 -11.13 -51.04
N GLN A 295 0.83 -12.34 -50.48
CA GLN A 295 1.91 -12.86 -49.67
C GLN A 295 2.48 -14.13 -50.31
N ASP A 296 3.81 -14.23 -50.35
CA ASP A 296 4.47 -15.47 -50.73
C ASP A 296 4.48 -16.50 -49.59
N ARG A 297 5.06 -17.69 -49.84
CA ARG A 297 5.18 -18.78 -48.85
C ARG A 297 5.91 -18.37 -47.55
N ARG A 298 6.74 -17.32 -47.60
CA ARG A 298 7.51 -16.80 -46.46
C ARG A 298 6.79 -15.64 -45.75
N GLY A 299 5.57 -15.30 -46.18
CA GLY A 299 4.80 -14.17 -45.66
C GLY A 299 5.29 -12.81 -46.17
N ARG A 300 6.14 -12.75 -47.21
CA ARG A 300 6.59 -11.48 -47.79
C ARG A 300 5.47 -10.87 -48.62
N THR A 301 5.14 -9.60 -48.37
CA THR A 301 4.19 -8.88 -49.21
C THR A 301 4.79 -8.55 -50.57
N ILE A 302 4.11 -8.93 -51.63
CA ILE A 302 4.46 -8.64 -53.02
C ILE A 302 3.32 -7.87 -53.66
N LEU A 303 3.61 -6.80 -54.38
CA LEU A 303 2.61 -6.07 -55.16
C LEU A 303 2.59 -6.61 -56.60
N LEU A 304 1.51 -7.30 -56.98
CA LEU A 304 1.29 -7.76 -58.34
C LEU A 304 0.65 -6.64 -59.17
N VAL A 305 1.46 -5.87 -59.89
CA VAL A 305 1.00 -4.79 -60.77
C VAL A 305 0.51 -5.37 -62.10
N ARG A 306 -0.76 -5.13 -62.39
CA ARG A 306 -1.43 -5.50 -63.65
C ARG A 306 -1.26 -4.43 -64.72
N ASP A 307 -1.30 -3.16 -64.31
CA ASP A 307 -1.22 -2.02 -65.21
C ASP A 307 -0.78 -0.76 -64.44
N GLN A 308 -0.09 0.16 -65.10
CA GLN A 308 0.33 1.44 -64.53
C GLN A 308 0.49 2.50 -65.61
N ASN A 309 -0.18 3.64 -65.45
CA ASN A 309 -0.26 4.67 -66.49
C ASN A 309 0.02 6.06 -65.94
N THR A 310 0.59 6.90 -66.79
CA THR A 310 0.56 8.36 -66.66
C THR A 310 -0.16 8.90 -67.89
N PHE A 311 -1.45 9.22 -67.75
CA PHE A 311 -2.35 9.59 -68.84
C PHE A 311 -2.06 11.00 -69.35
N GLY A 312 -1.92 11.96 -68.45
CA GLY A 312 -1.56 13.34 -68.79
C GLY A 312 -0.16 13.43 -69.40
N ALA A 313 -0.05 13.90 -70.64
CA ALA A 313 1.22 14.01 -71.35
C ALA A 313 2.18 15.00 -70.64
N GLU A 314 1.60 16.07 -70.09
CA GLU A 314 2.26 17.09 -69.28
C GLU A 314 2.83 16.55 -67.96
N LEU A 315 2.36 15.40 -67.47
CA LEU A 315 2.80 14.78 -66.22
C LEU A 315 3.93 13.75 -66.43
N ARG A 316 4.19 13.35 -67.67
CA ARG A 316 5.23 12.36 -68.02
C ARG A 316 6.64 12.93 -67.81
N GLN A 317 7.63 12.04 -67.68
CA GLN A 317 9.06 12.36 -67.54
C GLN A 317 9.44 13.20 -66.30
N LYS A 318 8.57 13.19 -65.28
CA LYS A 318 8.70 13.99 -64.05
C LYS A 318 8.73 13.16 -62.76
N ARG A 319 8.98 11.84 -62.84
CA ARG A 319 9.06 10.93 -61.67
C ARG A 319 7.74 10.73 -60.88
N LEU A 320 6.58 11.13 -61.43
CA LEU A 320 5.28 10.96 -60.80
C LEU A 320 5.04 9.50 -60.34
N MET A 321 5.29 8.55 -61.24
CA MET A 321 5.11 7.13 -60.93
C MET A 321 6.06 6.61 -59.86
N THR A 322 7.25 7.19 -59.73
CA THR A 322 8.21 6.86 -58.66
C THR A 322 7.68 7.25 -57.28
N LEU A 323 7.01 8.41 -57.16
CA LEU A 323 6.37 8.83 -55.91
C LEU A 323 5.20 7.91 -55.53
N ILE A 324 4.41 7.50 -56.52
CA ILE A 324 3.30 6.55 -56.31
C ILE A 324 3.84 5.22 -55.80
N HIS A 325 4.91 4.69 -56.41
CA HIS A 325 5.52 3.42 -56.00
C HIS A 325 6.22 3.50 -54.64
N LEU A 326 6.89 4.62 -54.33
CA LEU A 326 7.42 4.88 -52.99
C LEU A 326 6.31 4.77 -51.93
N TRP A 327 5.16 5.39 -52.19
CA TRP A 327 4.02 5.34 -51.28
C TRP A 327 3.40 3.95 -51.20
N LEU A 328 3.21 3.25 -52.31
CA LEU A 328 2.65 1.89 -52.33
C LEU A 328 3.54 0.90 -51.58
N VAL A 329 4.85 0.92 -51.83
CA VAL A 329 5.83 0.10 -51.10
C VAL A 329 5.76 0.41 -49.60
N HIS A 330 5.70 1.68 -49.21
CA HIS A 330 5.58 2.05 -47.80
C HIS A 330 4.23 1.65 -47.18
N ARG A 331 3.11 1.83 -47.92
CA ARG A 331 1.74 1.55 -47.48
C ARG A 331 1.50 0.07 -47.22
N PHE A 332 2.05 -0.78 -48.08
CA PHE A 332 1.89 -2.24 -48.01
C PHE A 332 3.11 -2.95 -47.43
N LYS A 333 4.16 -2.23 -47.05
CA LYS A 333 5.44 -2.79 -46.57
C LYS A 333 5.96 -3.87 -47.51
N ALA A 334 5.87 -3.59 -48.82
CA ALA A 334 6.18 -4.54 -49.87
C ALA A 334 7.68 -4.88 -49.89
N GLN A 335 7.99 -6.15 -50.13
CA GLN A 335 9.35 -6.65 -50.34
C GLN A 335 9.73 -6.61 -51.82
N ALA A 336 8.77 -6.89 -52.70
CA ALA A 336 8.96 -6.86 -54.14
C ALA A 336 7.71 -6.35 -54.86
N VAL A 337 7.89 -5.94 -56.11
CA VAL A 337 6.80 -5.57 -57.03
C VAL A 337 6.98 -6.36 -58.32
N HIS A 338 5.94 -7.09 -58.72
CA HIS A 338 5.94 -7.89 -59.94
C HIS A 338 5.04 -7.23 -60.98
N TYR A 339 5.50 -7.11 -62.21
CA TYR A 339 4.75 -6.50 -63.30
C TYR A 339 4.53 -7.52 -64.41
N VAL A 340 3.33 -7.55 -64.96
CA VAL A 340 3.07 -8.20 -66.25
C VAL A 340 3.67 -7.36 -67.38
N THR A 341 4.16 -7.97 -68.47
CA THR A 341 4.72 -7.24 -69.63
C THR A 341 3.91 -7.42 -70.92
N PRO A 342 2.69 -6.88 -71.00
CA PRO A 342 1.97 -6.84 -72.27
C PRO A 342 2.57 -5.79 -73.23
N THR A 343 3.33 -4.80 -72.72
CA THR A 343 4.04 -3.75 -73.47
C THR A 343 5.39 -3.43 -72.81
N ASP A 344 6.29 -2.76 -73.56
CA ASP A 344 7.62 -2.34 -73.08
C ASP A 344 7.59 -1.17 -72.07
N ASP A 345 6.42 -0.57 -71.83
CA ASP A 345 6.27 0.58 -70.93
C ASP A 345 6.64 0.23 -69.49
N ASN A 346 6.32 -0.99 -69.05
CA ASN A 346 6.66 -1.48 -67.71
C ASN A 346 8.17 -1.72 -67.56
N LEU A 347 8.85 -2.18 -68.62
CA LEU A 347 10.29 -2.35 -68.62
C LEU A 347 11.01 -0.99 -68.52
N TYR A 348 10.51 0.00 -69.28
CA TYR A 348 11.00 1.38 -69.19
C TYR A 348 10.81 1.96 -67.78
N GLN A 349 9.60 1.83 -67.22
CA GLN A 349 9.28 2.46 -65.94
C GLN A 349 10.03 1.82 -64.77
N THR A 350 10.10 0.49 -64.72
CA THR A 350 10.83 -0.23 -63.66
C THR A 350 12.32 0.07 -63.70
N SER A 351 12.92 0.17 -64.89
CA SER A 351 14.30 0.61 -65.08
C SER A 351 14.54 2.04 -64.59
N LYS A 352 13.60 2.97 -64.83
CA LYS A 352 13.67 4.34 -64.26
C LYS A 352 13.53 4.33 -62.74
N MET A 353 12.64 3.53 -62.17
CA MET A 353 12.47 3.45 -60.72
C MET A 353 13.69 2.81 -60.03
N LYS A 354 14.37 1.87 -60.69
CA LYS A 354 15.69 1.36 -60.27
C LYS A 354 16.74 2.47 -60.22
N SER A 355 16.84 3.31 -61.26
CA SER A 355 17.83 4.41 -61.26
C SER A 355 17.52 5.52 -60.26
N HIS A 356 16.26 5.67 -59.84
CA HIS A 356 15.88 6.51 -58.70
C HIS A 356 16.13 5.86 -57.34
N GLY A 357 16.52 4.58 -57.33
CA GLY A 357 16.86 3.80 -56.16
C GLY A 357 15.68 3.12 -55.46
N ILE A 358 14.46 3.14 -56.02
CA ILE A 358 13.30 2.45 -55.40
C ILE A 358 13.53 0.93 -55.33
N PHE A 359 14.21 0.38 -56.34
CA PHE A 359 14.55 -1.03 -56.43
C PHE A 359 16.06 -1.23 -56.44
N THR A 360 16.54 -2.29 -55.80
CA THR A 360 17.94 -2.73 -55.88
C THR A 360 18.20 -3.39 -57.23
N GLU A 361 17.29 -4.28 -57.63
CA GLU A 361 17.35 -5.06 -58.85
C GLU A 361 15.98 -5.10 -59.55
N VAL A 362 16.04 -5.22 -60.87
CA VAL A 362 14.89 -5.34 -61.76
C VAL A 362 15.31 -6.32 -62.83
N ASN A 363 14.69 -7.50 -62.85
CA ASN A 363 15.01 -8.58 -63.78
C ASN A 363 13.71 -9.04 -64.47
N GLN A 364 13.80 -9.36 -65.76
CA GLN A 364 12.72 -10.02 -66.50
C GLN A 364 12.92 -11.53 -66.35
N GLU A 365 11.97 -12.18 -65.68
CA GLU A 365 12.02 -13.61 -65.36
C GLU A 365 11.16 -14.44 -66.32
N VAL A 366 11.27 -15.77 -66.18
CA VAL A 366 10.48 -16.75 -66.93
C VAL A 366 8.98 -16.47 -66.81
N GLY A 367 8.28 -16.47 -67.95
CA GLY A 367 6.86 -16.11 -68.02
C GLY A 367 6.60 -14.63 -68.30
N GLU A 368 7.62 -13.87 -68.74
CA GLU A 368 7.49 -12.46 -69.12
C GLU A 368 6.95 -11.61 -67.95
N ILE A 369 7.52 -11.82 -66.76
CA ILE A 369 7.24 -11.04 -65.55
C ILE A 369 8.48 -10.27 -65.16
N ILE A 370 8.33 -8.96 -64.95
CA ILE A 370 9.40 -8.16 -64.36
C ILE A 370 9.29 -8.27 -62.85
N VAL A 371 10.37 -8.72 -62.20
CA VAL A 371 10.51 -8.79 -60.75
C VAL A 371 11.43 -7.67 -60.29
N ALA A 372 10.91 -6.80 -59.43
CA ALA A 372 11.63 -5.65 -58.88
C ALA A 372 11.70 -5.74 -57.34
N GLU A 373 12.90 -5.94 -56.80
CA GLU A 373 13.12 -6.07 -55.35
C GLU A 373 13.33 -4.70 -54.71
N VAL A 374 12.65 -4.45 -53.60
CA VAL A 374 12.60 -3.13 -52.94
C VAL A 374 13.93 -2.82 -52.25
N ASN A 375 14.44 -1.59 -52.45
CA ASN A 375 15.60 -1.08 -51.75
C ASN A 375 15.21 -0.45 -50.39
N HIS A 376 15.06 -1.26 -49.35
CA HIS A 376 14.61 -0.80 -48.02
C HIS A 376 15.43 0.37 -47.44
N PRO A 377 16.78 0.38 -47.50
CA PRO A 377 17.57 1.54 -47.08
C PRO A 377 17.18 2.83 -47.78
N ARG A 378 16.97 2.79 -49.11
CA ARG A 378 16.56 3.96 -49.89
C ARG A 378 15.13 4.39 -49.60
N ILE A 379 14.22 3.45 -49.38
CA ILE A 379 12.84 3.77 -48.94
C ILE A 379 12.88 4.49 -47.59
N ALA A 380 13.65 4.00 -46.61
CA ALA A 380 13.78 4.64 -45.30
C ALA A 380 14.36 6.06 -45.41
N GLU A 381 15.41 6.26 -46.22
CA GLU A 381 16.00 7.57 -46.48
C GLU A 381 14.98 8.57 -47.06
N LEU A 382 14.20 8.15 -48.07
CA LEU A 382 13.17 8.98 -48.70
C LEU A 382 11.97 9.27 -47.78
N LEU A 383 11.75 8.47 -46.74
CA LEU A 383 10.69 8.63 -45.75
C LEU A 383 11.12 9.44 -44.52
N THR A 384 12.37 9.91 -44.47
CA THR A 384 12.88 10.72 -43.35
C THR A 384 11.97 11.94 -43.12
N PRO A 385 11.55 12.24 -41.86
CA PRO A 385 10.58 13.30 -41.59
C PRO A 385 10.99 14.71 -42.07
N ASP A 386 12.30 14.98 -42.21
CA ASP A 386 12.82 16.25 -42.73
C ASP A 386 12.55 16.45 -44.24
N ARG A 387 12.18 15.38 -44.96
CA ARG A 387 11.89 15.31 -46.40
C ARG A 387 13.03 15.81 -47.30
N VAL A 388 14.28 15.83 -46.83
CA VAL A 388 15.41 16.34 -47.62
C VAL A 388 15.66 15.46 -48.85
N ALA A 389 15.81 14.15 -48.66
CA ALA A 389 16.03 13.21 -49.76
C ALA A 389 14.83 13.14 -50.72
N LEU A 390 13.61 13.24 -50.19
CA LEU A 390 12.38 13.29 -51.00
C LEU A 390 12.33 14.55 -51.89
N ARG A 391 12.70 15.71 -51.36
CA ARG A 391 12.80 16.95 -52.16
C ARG A 391 13.81 16.80 -53.28
N LYS A 392 15.02 16.29 -53.01
CA LYS A 392 16.03 16.01 -54.05
C LYS A 392 15.51 15.07 -55.14
N LEU A 393 14.78 14.02 -54.74
CA LEU A 393 14.14 13.12 -55.69
C LEU A 393 13.12 13.85 -56.59
N ILE A 394 12.34 14.77 -56.06
CA ILE A 394 11.33 15.53 -56.81
C ILE A 394 11.98 16.55 -57.76
N THR A 395 12.95 17.32 -57.26
CA THR A 395 13.59 18.44 -57.97
C THR A 395 14.68 17.99 -58.95
N LYS A 396 15.09 16.71 -58.90
CA LYS A 396 16.21 16.14 -59.68
C LYS A 396 17.59 16.71 -59.29
N GLU A 397 17.70 17.33 -58.12
CA GLU A 397 18.98 17.79 -57.56
C GLU A 397 19.85 16.61 -57.11
N ALA A 398 21.17 16.74 -57.33
CA ALA A 398 22.18 15.75 -56.96
C ALA A 398 22.43 15.70 -55.44
#